data_AF-A0A7K3IT98-F1
#
_entry.id   AF-A0A7K3IT98-F1
#
_cell.length_a   1.000
_cell.length_b   1.000
_cell.length_c   1.000
_cell.angle_alpha   90.00
_cell.angle_beta   90.00
_cell.angle_gamma   90.00
#
_symmetry.space_group_name_H-M   'P 1'
#
loop_
_entity.id
_entity.type
_entity.pdbx_description
1 polymer ?
#
loop_
_entity_poly.entity_id
_entity_poly.type
_entity_poly.pdbx_seq_one_letter_code
_entity_poly.pdbx_strand_id
1 'polypeptide(L)'
;MANFNEILNHILGVVFIIIIFALAYAYLKPHQLHKRRLVSTLLLKISYLFYLLVLLIVVYFSALVKGGLEQVFFGVEFFAFLIVLFAPTIGILARKLGHFSKKREGYNYFFTVVNIISVLAILLMYFI
;
A
#
# COMPACT_ATOMS: atom_id res chain seq x y z
N MET A 1 -1.23 24.84 26.14
CA MET A 1 -2.06 24.08 25.16
C MET A 1 -1.37 23.98 23.79
N ALA A 2 -0.04 23.85 23.73
CA ALA A 2 0.70 23.95 22.46
C ALA A 2 0.95 22.61 21.73
N ASN A 3 0.72 21.44 22.36
CA ASN A 3 0.99 20.13 21.73
C ASN A 3 -0.23 19.23 21.56
N PHE A 4 -1.43 19.67 21.95
CA PHE A 4 -2.60 18.77 21.91
C PHE A 4 -2.91 18.30 20.49
N ASN A 5 -2.88 19.21 19.51
CA ASN A 5 -3.15 18.87 18.10
C ASN A 5 -2.08 17.94 17.51
N GLU A 6 -0.81 18.15 17.83
CA GLU A 6 0.28 17.28 17.35
C GLU A 6 0.17 15.87 17.93
N ILE A 7 -0.09 15.76 19.23
CA ILE A 7 -0.30 14.48 19.92
C ILE A 7 -1.53 13.77 19.33
N LEU A 8 -2.63 14.51 19.13
CA LEU A 8 -3.85 13.99 18.52
C LEU A 8 -3.56 13.45 17.11
N ASN A 9 -2.85 14.21 16.27
CA ASN A 9 -2.49 13.79 14.92
C ASN A 9 -1.65 12.49 14.92
N HIS A 10 -0.71 12.35 15.85
CA HIS A 10 0.09 11.12 15.98
C HIS A 10 -0.77 9.93 16.41
N ILE A 11 -1.65 10.10 17.39
CA ILE A 11 -2.57 9.04 17.84
C ILE A 11 -3.49 8.63 16.68
N LEU A 12 -4.12 9.60 15.99
CA LEU A 12 -4.97 9.35 14.85
C LEU A 12 -4.22 8.63 13.72
N GLY A 13 -2.99 9.03 13.44
CA GLY A 13 -2.11 8.40 12.47
C GLY A 13 -1.82 6.93 12.78
N VAL A 14 -1.39 6.63 14.01
CA VAL A 14 -1.10 5.26 14.45
C VAL A 14 -2.36 4.40 14.38
N VAL A 15 -3.49 4.90 14.88
CA VAL A 15 -4.78 4.19 14.84
C VAL A 15 -5.20 3.93 13.39
N PHE A 16 -5.09 4.92 12.51
CA PHE A 16 -5.38 4.78 11.08
C PHE A 16 -4.53 3.68 10.43
N ILE A 17 -3.20 3.71 10.63
CA ILE A 17 -2.28 2.70 10.10
C ILE A 17 -2.68 1.31 10.59
N ILE A 18 -2.89 1.14 11.90
CA ILE A 18 -3.25 -0.14 12.51
C ILE A 18 -4.55 -0.67 11.93
N ILE A 19 -5.61 0.15 11.86
CA ILE A 19 -6.92 -0.27 11.38
C ILE A 19 -6.83 -0.71 9.92
N ILE A 20 -6.29 0.13 9.04
CA ILE A 20 -6.25 -0.17 7.59
C ILE A 20 -5.35 -1.38 7.32
N PHE A 21 -4.18 -1.45 7.97
CA PHE A 21 -3.26 -2.56 7.80
C PHE A 21 -3.86 -3.87 8.33
N ALA A 22 -4.52 -3.85 9.49
CA ALA A 22 -5.18 -5.03 10.05
C ALA A 22 -6.31 -5.54 9.15
N LEU A 23 -7.14 -4.63 8.59
CA LEU A 23 -8.19 -4.99 7.64
C LEU A 23 -7.61 -5.63 6.37
N ALA A 24 -6.55 -5.05 5.81
CA ALA A 24 -5.88 -5.62 4.64
C ALA A 24 -5.25 -7.00 4.95
N TYR A 25 -4.61 -7.14 6.10
CA TYR A 25 -4.05 -8.42 6.57
C TYR A 25 -5.14 -9.49 6.73
N ALA A 26 -6.26 -9.15 7.36
CA ALA A 26 -7.40 -10.04 7.55
C ALA A 26 -8.06 -10.43 6.22
N TYR A 27 -8.15 -9.50 5.27
CA TYR A 27 -8.65 -9.76 3.92
C TYR A 27 -7.74 -10.71 3.13
N LEU A 28 -6.42 -10.50 3.22
CA LEU A 28 -5.43 -11.21 2.42
C LEU A 28 -5.08 -12.59 2.97
N LYS A 29 -5.23 -12.77 4.30
CA LYS A 29 -4.93 -14.00 5.06
C LYS A 29 -3.58 -14.59 4.64
N PRO A 30 -2.44 -13.92 4.88
CA PRO A 30 -1.15 -14.36 4.36
C PRO A 30 -0.70 -15.72 4.87
N HIS A 31 -1.15 -16.11 6.07
CA HIS A 31 -0.96 -17.44 6.65
C HIS A 31 -1.64 -18.58 5.86
N GLN A 32 -2.67 -18.29 5.04
CA GLN A 32 -3.29 -19.28 4.17
C GLN A 32 -2.55 -19.35 2.83
N LEU A 33 -1.70 -20.37 2.67
CA LEU A 33 -0.85 -20.56 1.49
C LEU A 33 -1.29 -21.77 0.66
N HIS A 34 -1.22 -21.64 -0.65
CA HIS A 34 -1.62 -22.70 -1.58
C HIS A 34 -0.42 -23.61 -1.89
N LYS A 35 -0.50 -24.90 -1.54
CA LYS A 35 0.61 -25.88 -1.64
C LYS A 35 1.32 -25.94 -3.00
N ARG A 36 0.61 -25.75 -4.12
CA ARG A 36 1.17 -25.80 -5.48
C ARG A 36 1.84 -24.50 -5.96
N ARG A 37 1.49 -23.34 -5.39
CA ARG A 37 1.92 -22.00 -5.86
C ARG A 37 2.36 -21.13 -4.69
N LEU A 38 3.14 -21.73 -3.80
CA LEU A 38 3.54 -21.15 -2.51
C LEU A 38 4.34 -19.86 -2.71
N VAL A 39 5.41 -19.93 -3.50
CA VAL A 39 6.37 -18.82 -3.69
C VAL A 39 5.70 -17.59 -4.29
N SER A 40 5.09 -17.70 -5.47
CA SER A 40 4.46 -16.55 -6.13
C SER A 40 3.32 -15.95 -5.30
N THR A 41 2.53 -16.77 -4.61
CA THR A 41 1.45 -16.28 -3.74
C THR A 41 2.01 -15.54 -2.52
N LEU A 42 3.05 -16.08 -1.89
CA LEU A 42 3.67 -15.47 -0.73
C LEU A 42 4.36 -14.16 -1.10
N LEU A 43 5.12 -14.14 -2.20
CA LEU A 43 5.77 -12.94 -2.74
C LEU A 43 4.76 -11.83 -3.01
N LEU A 44 3.64 -12.13 -3.69
CA LEU A 44 2.58 -11.16 -3.91
C LEU A 44 2.02 -10.61 -2.61
N LYS A 45 1.73 -11.49 -1.64
CA LYS A 45 1.11 -11.07 -0.39
C LYS A 45 2.04 -10.22 0.47
N ILE A 46 3.31 -10.62 0.60
CA ILE A 46 4.31 -9.88 1.38
C ILE A 46 4.63 -8.55 0.73
N SER A 47 4.90 -8.54 -0.59
CA SER A 47 5.18 -7.30 -1.31
C SER A 47 4.01 -6.31 -1.20
N TYR A 48 2.77 -6.78 -1.25
CA TYR A 48 1.59 -5.92 -1.07
C TYR A 48 1.48 -5.36 0.35
N LEU A 49 1.66 -6.20 1.38
CA LEU A 49 1.61 -5.71 2.77
C LEU A 49 2.74 -4.71 3.04
N PHE A 50 3.94 -4.99 2.56
CA PHE A 50 5.05 -4.05 2.67
C PHE A 50 4.76 -2.73 1.96
N TYR A 51 4.29 -2.80 0.71
CA TYR A 51 3.82 -1.64 -0.04
C TYR A 51 2.77 -0.83 0.74
N LEU A 52 1.75 -1.50 1.27
CA LEU A 52 0.66 -0.85 1.98
C LEU A 52 1.16 -0.17 3.26
N LEU A 53 2.08 -0.80 4.00
CA LEU A 53 2.67 -0.18 5.19
C LEU A 53 3.40 1.12 4.83
N VAL A 54 4.25 1.08 3.80
CA VAL A 54 4.99 2.27 3.34
C VAL A 54 4.02 3.37 2.91
N LEU A 55 3.01 3.03 2.10
CA LEU A 55 1.97 3.97 1.69
C LEU A 55 1.28 4.62 2.89
N LEU A 56 0.85 3.82 3.88
CA LEU A 56 0.12 4.33 5.04
C LEU A 56 0.98 5.26 5.90
N ILE A 57 2.27 4.95 6.07
CA ILE A 57 3.23 5.81 6.78
C ILE A 57 3.37 7.14 6.03
N VAL A 58 3.54 7.11 4.72
CA VAL A 58 3.70 8.33 3.90
C VAL A 58 2.42 9.16 3.88
N VAL A 59 1.25 8.54 3.74
CA VAL A 59 -0.05 9.22 3.84
C VAL A 59 -0.22 9.87 5.20
N TYR A 60 0.11 9.17 6.28
CA TYR A 60 0.08 9.72 7.63
C TYR A 60 0.91 11.00 7.74
N PHE A 61 2.20 10.93 7.39
CA PHE A 61 3.07 12.10 7.51
C PHE A 61 2.63 13.23 6.57
N SER A 62 2.20 12.90 5.36
CA SER A 62 1.79 13.91 4.38
C SER A 62 0.51 14.63 4.81
N ALA A 63 -0.51 13.87 5.23
CA ALA A 63 -1.82 14.41 5.56
C ALA A 63 -1.89 15.06 6.95
N LEU A 64 -1.22 14.48 7.96
CA LEU A 64 -1.38 14.89 9.36
C LEU A 64 -0.17 15.64 9.94
N VAL A 65 0.97 15.66 9.24
CA VAL A 65 2.21 16.31 9.74
C VAL A 65 2.71 17.41 8.80
N LYS A 66 2.73 17.19 7.48
CA LYS A 66 3.30 18.11 6.47
C LYS A 66 2.29 19.04 5.80
N GLY A 67 1.08 19.19 6.36
CA GLY A 67 0.09 20.18 5.89
C GLY A 67 -0.78 19.73 4.71
N GLY A 68 -0.65 18.49 4.23
CA GLY A 68 -1.58 17.87 3.27
C GLY A 68 -0.89 17.11 2.13
N LEU A 69 -1.64 16.21 1.48
CA LEU A 69 -1.13 15.43 0.34
C LEU A 69 -0.73 16.32 -0.85
N GLU A 70 -1.50 17.37 -1.16
CA GLU A 70 -1.19 18.33 -2.25
C GLU A 70 0.06 19.17 -1.98
N GLN A 71 0.44 19.36 -0.72
CA GLN A 71 1.66 20.08 -0.37
C GLN A 71 2.91 19.20 -0.50
N VAL A 72 2.75 17.90 -0.29
CA VAL A 72 3.86 16.93 -0.40
C VAL A 72 4.03 16.43 -1.83
N PHE A 73 2.93 16.19 -2.54
CA PHE A 73 2.96 15.71 -3.93
C PHE A 73 2.38 16.81 -4.82
N PHE A 74 3.23 17.56 -5.52
CA PHE A 74 2.79 18.70 -6.32
C PHE A 74 2.73 18.39 -7.82
N GLY A 75 1.69 18.87 -8.50
CA GLY A 75 1.56 18.75 -9.95
C GLY A 75 1.51 17.28 -10.43
N VAL A 76 2.48 16.89 -11.26
CA VAL A 76 2.52 15.55 -11.88
C VAL A 76 2.70 14.44 -10.83
N GLU A 77 3.42 14.73 -9.75
CA GLU A 77 3.66 13.76 -8.67
C GLU A 77 2.38 13.39 -7.93
N PHE A 78 1.42 14.33 -7.81
CA PHE A 78 0.11 14.02 -7.23
C PHE A 78 -0.62 12.96 -8.05
N PHE A 79 -0.63 13.09 -9.38
CA PHE A 79 -1.27 12.10 -10.25
C PHE A 79 -0.53 10.76 -10.25
N ALA A 80 0.80 10.79 -10.23
CA ALA A 80 1.60 9.57 -10.06
C ALA A 80 1.31 8.90 -8.72
N PHE A 81 1.18 9.67 -7.63
CA PHE A 81 0.77 9.18 -6.33
C PHE A 81 -0.61 8.54 -6.35
N LEU A 82 -1.59 9.13 -7.05
CA LEU A 82 -2.91 8.51 -7.21
C LEU A 82 -2.86 7.17 -7.93
N ILE A 83 -2.05 7.04 -9.00
CA ILE A 83 -1.85 5.77 -9.68
C ILE A 83 -1.31 4.74 -8.71
N VAL A 84 -0.27 5.12 -7.95
CA VAL A 84 0.34 4.24 -6.98
C VAL A 84 -0.64 3.88 -5.86
N LEU A 85 -1.42 4.83 -5.35
CA LEU A 85 -2.43 4.61 -4.30
C LEU A 85 -3.42 3.48 -4.67
N PHE A 86 -3.89 3.47 -5.93
CA PHE A 86 -4.96 2.58 -6.36
C PHE A 86 -4.49 1.30 -7.07
N ALA A 87 -3.47 1.37 -7.93
CA ALA A 87 -3.13 0.26 -8.83
C ALA A 87 -2.77 -1.06 -8.12
N PRO A 88 -1.91 -1.09 -7.09
CA PRO A 88 -1.61 -2.29 -6.29
C PRO A 88 -2.85 -2.88 -5.61
N THR A 89 -3.68 -2.02 -5.03
CA THR A 89 -4.89 -2.42 -4.29
C THR A 89 -5.93 -3.02 -5.24
N ILE A 90 -6.17 -2.37 -6.38
CA ILE A 90 -7.04 -2.91 -7.44
C ILE A 90 -6.50 -4.25 -7.93
N GLY A 91 -5.19 -4.40 -8.09
CA GLY A 91 -4.55 -5.67 -8.42
C GLY A 91 -4.89 -6.79 -7.44
N ILE A 92 -4.75 -6.56 -6.15
CA ILE A 92 -5.10 -7.56 -5.14
C ILE A 92 -6.59 -7.94 -5.19
N LEU A 93 -7.48 -6.98 -5.40
CA LEU A 93 -8.92 -7.22 -5.49
C LEU A 93 -9.26 -7.98 -6.78
N ALA A 94 -8.71 -7.56 -7.92
CA ALA A 94 -8.92 -8.14 -9.23
C ALA A 94 -8.38 -9.57 -9.34
N ARG A 95 -7.40 -9.96 -8.51
CA ARG A 95 -6.90 -11.34 -8.43
C ARG A 95 -8.00 -12.39 -8.20
N LYS A 96 -9.11 -12.01 -7.55
CA LYS A 96 -10.23 -12.93 -7.28
C LYS A 96 -11.14 -13.13 -8.50
N LEU A 97 -11.02 -12.32 -9.55
CA LEU A 97 -11.80 -12.44 -10.78
C LEU A 97 -11.39 -13.72 -11.55
N GLY A 98 -12.39 -14.44 -12.07
CA GLY A 98 -12.22 -15.75 -12.70
C GLY A 98 -11.31 -15.75 -13.93
N HIS A 99 -11.19 -14.62 -14.63
CA HIS A 99 -10.34 -14.45 -15.82
C HIS A 99 -8.85 -14.74 -15.55
N PHE A 100 -8.35 -14.43 -14.34
CA PHE A 100 -6.94 -14.60 -13.98
C PHE A 100 -6.62 -15.98 -13.36
N SER A 101 -7.60 -16.88 -13.27
CA SER A 101 -7.44 -18.19 -12.65
C SER A 101 -6.43 -19.09 -13.39
N LYS A 102 -6.39 -19.00 -14.73
CA LYS A 102 -5.55 -19.84 -15.61
C LYS A 102 -4.07 -19.41 -15.64
N LYS A 103 -3.77 -18.11 -15.50
CA LYS A 103 -2.39 -17.56 -15.49
C LYS A 103 -2.01 -16.92 -14.15
N ARG A 104 -2.49 -17.52 -13.04
CA ARG A 104 -2.42 -16.92 -11.70
C ARG A 104 -1.00 -16.69 -11.18
N GLU A 105 -0.04 -17.50 -11.63
CA GLU A 105 1.35 -17.35 -11.23
C GLU A 105 2.02 -16.13 -11.88
N GLY A 106 1.86 -15.97 -13.20
CA GLY A 106 2.34 -14.77 -13.90
C GLY A 106 1.68 -13.50 -13.37
N TYR A 107 0.38 -13.55 -13.08
CA TYR A 107 -0.33 -12.45 -12.42
C TYR A 107 0.29 -12.07 -11.08
N ASN A 108 0.60 -13.06 -10.23
CA ASN A 108 1.22 -12.82 -8.94
C ASN A 108 2.58 -12.13 -9.08
N TYR A 109 3.46 -12.62 -9.96
CA TYR A 109 4.78 -12.01 -10.17
C TYR A 109 4.69 -10.60 -10.75
N PHE A 110 3.79 -10.37 -11.72
CA PHE A 110 3.57 -9.04 -12.27
C PHE A 110 3.17 -8.05 -11.18
N PHE A 111 2.19 -8.41 -10.34
CA PHE A 111 1.79 -7.51 -9.25
C PHE A 111 2.80 -7.40 -8.12
N THR A 112 3.66 -8.42 -7.89
CA THR A 112 4.83 -8.25 -7.02
C THR A 112 5.75 -7.15 -7.53
N VAL A 113 6.05 -7.12 -8.84
CA VAL A 113 6.86 -6.06 -9.44
C VAL A 113 6.18 -4.70 -9.32
N VAL A 114 4.88 -4.62 -9.62
CA VAL A 114 4.09 -3.39 -9.46
C VAL A 114 4.14 -2.87 -8.02
N ASN A 115 4.02 -3.74 -7.01
CA ASN A 115 4.11 -3.36 -5.60
C ASN A 115 5.51 -2.78 -5.26
N ILE A 116 6.57 -3.39 -5.76
CA ILE A 116 7.95 -2.94 -5.51
C ILE A 116 8.20 -1.58 -6.18
N ILE A 117 7.82 -1.43 -7.45
CA ILE A 117 7.92 -0.15 -8.18
C ILE A 117 7.12 0.93 -7.45
N SER A 118 5.93 0.58 -6.95
CA SER A 118 5.08 1.50 -6.18
C SER A 118 5.75 1.98 -4.89
N VAL A 119 6.42 1.09 -4.15
CA VAL A 119 7.22 1.48 -2.98
C VAL A 119 8.32 2.46 -3.38
N LEU A 120 9.10 2.12 -4.41
CA LEU A 120 10.20 2.97 -4.87
C LEU A 120 9.70 4.34 -5.31
N ALA A 121 8.60 4.39 -6.07
CA ALA A 121 7.99 5.64 -6.52
C ALA A 121 7.50 6.49 -5.35
N ILE A 122 6.80 5.90 -4.36
CA ILE A 122 6.34 6.62 -3.16
C ILE A 122 7.53 7.23 -2.41
N LEU A 123 8.58 6.44 -2.16
CA LEU A 123 9.73 6.91 -1.41
C LEU A 123 10.47 8.01 -2.18
N LEU A 124 10.62 7.86 -3.50
CA LEU A 124 11.25 8.85 -4.37
C LEU A 124 10.47 10.17 -4.34
N MET A 125 9.16 10.13 -4.58
CA MET A 125 8.30 11.32 -4.55
C MET A 125 8.17 11.96 -3.16
N TYR A 126 8.42 11.22 -2.08
CA TYR A 126 8.28 11.75 -0.71
C TYR A 126 9.55 12.41 -0.18
N PHE A 127 10.73 11.98 -0.65
CA PHE A 127 12.03 12.43 -0.15
C PHE A 127 12.77 13.39 -1.08
N ILE A 128 12.42 13.41 -2.37
CA ILE A 128 12.96 14.36 -3.36
C ILE A 128 11.99 15.53 -3.47
#